data_AF-A0A6G8AXM7-F1
#
_entry.id   AF-A0A6G8AXM7-F1
#
_cell.length_a   1.000
_cell.length_b   1.000
_cell.length_c   1.000
_cell.angle_alpha   90.00
_cell.angle_beta   90.00
_cell.angle_gamma   90.00
#
_symmetry.space_group_name_H-M   'P 1'
#
loop_
_entity.id
_entity.type
_entity.pdbx_description
1 polymer ?
#
loop_
_entity_poly.entity_id
_entity_poly.type
_entity_poly.pdbx_seq_one_letter_code
_entity_poly.pdbx_strand_id
1 'polypeptide(L)'
;MVFKKKKEINNTMVKLDNVIEIKDGSEKMVEYAKKEKAEVSSQKEDPKKEEVKETKDKALWNDTKRNSLRDFMANFSVTMDQSYKEYSQTNDVDLYGVGLPSAVLSGNWTMAINNQPVSIVWSETGEGTATHQLVAVYSDADTQPYLKKHVYFFMIENEIPKVYVTQQNQGNEENYLHFNLTENAELKNGFSSIVNGK
;
A
#
# COMPACT_ATOMS: atom_id res chain seq x y z
N MET A 1 2.37 -24.86 15.18
CA MET A 1 2.97 -23.81 16.05
C MET A 1 1.96 -23.17 17.03
N VAL A 2 0.66 -23.07 16.71
CA VAL A 2 -0.34 -22.35 17.52
C VAL A 2 -0.59 -22.95 18.93
N PHE A 3 -0.61 -24.29 19.06
CA PHE A 3 -0.92 -24.95 20.34
C PHE A 3 0.20 -24.84 21.40
N LYS A 4 1.48 -24.80 21.00
CA LYS A 4 2.59 -24.59 21.93
C LYS A 4 2.53 -23.18 22.55
N LYS A 5 2.22 -22.17 21.71
CA LYS A 5 2.11 -20.76 22.13
C LYS A 5 1.01 -20.52 23.18
N LYS A 6 -0.16 -21.16 23.05
CA LYS A 6 -1.25 -21.06 24.04
C LYS A 6 -0.92 -21.67 25.40
N LYS A 7 -0.23 -22.83 25.42
CA LYS A 7 0.17 -23.51 26.66
C LYS A 7 1.22 -22.71 27.44
N GLU A 8 2.14 -22.07 26.73
CA GLU A 8 3.16 -21.18 27.32
C GLU A 8 2.52 -19.92 27.93
N ILE A 9 1.56 -19.28 27.25
CA ILE A 9 0.84 -18.10 27.76
C ILE A 9 0.07 -18.41 29.06
N ASN A 10 -0.64 -19.53 29.11
CA ASN A 10 -1.40 -19.89 30.32
C ASN A 10 -0.48 -20.20 31.52
N ASN A 11 0.66 -20.85 31.28
CA ASN A 11 1.65 -21.07 32.34
C ASN A 11 2.28 -19.77 32.85
N THR A 12 2.46 -18.77 31.98
CA THR A 12 2.98 -17.46 32.36
C THR A 12 1.98 -16.65 33.19
N MET A 13 0.68 -16.69 32.87
CA MET A 13 -0.35 -16.02 33.67
C MET A 13 -0.44 -16.57 35.10
N VAL A 14 -0.38 -17.90 35.27
CA VAL A 14 -0.41 -18.54 36.59
C VAL A 14 0.79 -18.12 37.45
N LYS A 15 1.97 -17.94 36.84
CA LYS A 15 3.16 -17.46 37.57
C LYS A 15 3.02 -16.01 38.02
N LEU A 16 2.42 -15.14 37.19
CA LEU A 16 2.19 -13.74 37.54
C LEU A 16 1.15 -13.60 38.68
N ASP A 17 0.12 -14.45 38.68
CA ASP A 17 -0.89 -14.45 39.77
C ASP A 17 -0.30 -14.84 41.12
N ASN A 18 0.56 -15.85 41.12
CA ASN A 18 1.27 -16.25 42.32
C ASN A 18 2.18 -15.14 42.88
N VAL A 19 2.68 -14.22 42.03
CA VAL A 19 3.50 -13.06 42.46
C VAL A 19 2.62 -11.94 43.02
N ILE A 20 1.40 -11.77 42.51
CA ILE A 20 0.46 -10.74 42.96
C ILE A 20 -0.15 -11.09 44.33
N GLU A 21 -0.33 -12.38 44.62
CA GLU A 21 -0.99 -12.86 45.85
C GLU A 21 -0.07 -12.99 47.08
N ILE A 22 1.24 -12.74 46.94
CA ILE A 22 2.20 -12.82 48.05
C ILE A 22 1.94 -11.68 49.05
N LYS A 23 1.40 -12.01 50.23
CA LYS A 23 1.29 -11.06 51.36
C LYS A 23 2.69 -10.76 51.89
N ASP A 24 2.98 -9.47 52.04
CA ASP A 24 4.29 -8.85 52.32
C ASP A 24 5.31 -8.86 51.16
N GLY A 25 4.85 -9.04 49.92
CA GLY A 25 5.69 -8.89 48.72
C GLY A 25 6.11 -7.44 48.43
N SER A 26 7.25 -7.26 47.74
CA SER A 26 7.72 -5.94 47.28
C SER A 26 6.70 -5.28 46.34
N GLU A 27 6.17 -4.12 46.74
CA GLU A 27 5.13 -3.38 46.01
C GLU A 27 5.51 -3.12 44.55
N LYS A 28 6.80 -2.85 44.28
CA LYS A 28 7.32 -2.63 42.91
C LYS A 28 7.23 -3.87 42.04
N MET A 29 7.41 -5.07 42.60
CA MET A 29 7.27 -6.30 41.83
C MET A 29 5.81 -6.66 41.59
N VAL A 30 4.93 -6.34 42.53
CA VAL A 30 3.48 -6.50 42.37
C VAL A 30 2.96 -5.56 41.28
N GLU A 31 3.44 -4.33 41.21
CA GLU A 31 3.08 -3.36 40.17
C GLU A 31 3.57 -3.81 38.78
N TYR A 32 4.82 -4.26 38.69
CA TYR A 32 5.38 -4.80 37.45
C TYR A 32 4.63 -6.05 36.97
N ALA A 33 4.31 -6.98 37.88
CA ALA A 33 3.57 -8.20 37.55
C ALA A 33 2.13 -7.89 37.09
N LYS A 34 1.46 -6.88 37.65
CA LYS A 34 0.15 -6.41 37.17
C LYS A 34 0.23 -5.82 35.77
N LYS A 35 1.27 -5.04 35.48
CA LYS A 35 1.49 -4.42 34.16
C LYS A 35 1.77 -5.48 33.09
N GLU A 36 2.67 -6.43 33.36
CA GLU A 36 2.92 -7.55 32.45
C GLU A 36 1.70 -8.46 32.28
N LYS A 37 0.93 -8.72 33.34
CA LYS A 37 -0.30 -9.51 33.23
C LYS A 37 -1.33 -8.85 32.31
N ALA A 38 -1.44 -7.51 32.33
CA ALA A 38 -2.30 -6.77 31.42
C ALA A 38 -1.83 -6.91 29.96
N GLU A 39 -0.52 -6.81 29.71
CA GLU A 39 0.08 -6.92 28.38
C GLU A 39 -0.02 -8.34 27.80
N VAL A 40 0.10 -9.36 28.64
CA VAL A 40 -0.09 -10.78 28.27
C VAL A 40 -1.57 -11.13 28.08
N SER A 41 -2.49 -10.46 28.80
CA SER A 41 -3.94 -10.61 28.60
C SER A 41 -4.43 -10.05 27.28
N SER A 42 -3.74 -9.06 26.71
CA SER A 42 -4.03 -8.49 25.39
C SER A 42 -3.69 -9.41 24.21
N GLN A 43 -3.10 -10.60 24.43
CA GLN A 43 -2.74 -11.55 23.38
C GLN A 43 -3.66 -12.79 23.27
N LYS A 44 -4.83 -12.81 23.93
CA LYS A 44 -5.84 -13.88 23.78
C LYS A 44 -6.95 -13.49 22.78
N GLU A 45 -6.71 -13.85 21.51
CA GLU A 45 -7.64 -14.16 20.38
C GLU A 45 -8.87 -13.29 20.02
N ASP A 46 -8.93 -12.94 18.72
CA ASP A 46 -9.99 -12.44 17.81
C ASP A 46 -11.48 -12.76 18.09
N PRO A 47 -12.46 -12.07 17.44
CA PRO A 47 -12.59 -10.63 17.15
C PRO A 47 -14.03 -10.12 17.40
N LYS A 48 -14.24 -9.04 18.16
CA LYS A 48 -15.49 -8.25 18.02
C LYS A 48 -15.34 -6.82 18.53
N LYS A 49 -15.42 -5.89 17.56
CA LYS A 49 -15.87 -4.50 17.65
C LYS A 49 -15.69 -3.81 18.99
N GLU A 50 -14.66 -2.98 19.09
CA GLU A 50 -14.77 -1.67 19.71
C GLU A 50 -13.71 -0.74 19.10
N GLU A 51 -14.14 0.49 18.84
CA GLU A 51 -13.48 1.51 18.05
C GLU A 51 -12.08 1.82 18.56
N VAL A 52 -11.08 1.38 17.81
CA VAL A 52 -9.75 1.96 17.95
C VAL A 52 -9.80 3.31 17.26
N LYS A 53 -9.85 4.39 18.05
CA LYS A 53 -9.32 5.69 17.61
C LYS A 53 -7.82 5.52 17.40
N GLU A 54 -7.45 4.89 16.29
CA GLU A 54 -6.08 4.86 15.81
C GLU A 54 -5.75 6.26 15.30
N THR A 55 -4.76 6.86 15.91
CA THR A 55 -4.02 8.02 15.39
C THR A 55 -3.15 7.58 14.20
N LYS A 56 -3.78 7.02 13.14
CA LYS A 56 -3.11 6.57 11.89
C LYS A 56 -3.23 7.54 10.71
N ASP A 57 -4.00 8.61 10.83
CA ASP A 57 -4.28 9.52 9.71
C ASP A 57 -3.48 10.82 9.81
N LYS A 58 -2.21 10.77 9.39
CA LYS A 58 -1.49 11.99 9.00
C LYS A 58 -0.99 11.97 7.57
N ALA A 59 -0.60 10.81 7.04
CA ALA A 59 -0.09 10.70 5.69
C ALA A 59 -1.21 10.60 4.63
N LEU A 60 -1.03 11.28 3.49
CA LEU A 60 -1.92 11.19 2.33
C LEU A 60 -2.03 9.77 1.77
N TRP A 61 -0.99 8.96 1.91
CA TRP A 61 -0.94 7.55 1.54
C TRP A 61 -0.40 6.71 2.71
N ASN A 62 -0.96 5.52 2.92
CA ASN A 62 -0.56 4.59 3.98
C ASN A 62 -0.97 3.15 3.62
N ASP A 63 -0.59 2.18 4.46
CA ASP A 63 -0.88 0.76 4.23
C ASP A 63 -2.38 0.42 4.16
N THR A 64 -3.21 1.12 4.95
CA THR A 64 -4.68 0.94 4.88
C THR A 64 -5.18 1.30 3.49
N LYS A 65 -4.79 2.47 2.99
CA LYS A 65 -5.14 2.95 1.64
C LYS A 65 -4.56 2.06 0.54
N ARG A 66 -3.34 1.56 0.71
CA ARG A 66 -2.71 0.59 -0.19
C ARG A 66 -3.54 -0.69 -0.28
N ASN A 67 -4.00 -1.23 0.85
CA ASN A 67 -4.85 -2.42 0.86
C ASN A 67 -6.22 -2.15 0.22
N SER A 68 -6.84 -0.99 0.49
CA SER A 68 -8.08 -0.59 -0.18
C SER A 68 -7.91 -0.48 -1.70
N LEU A 69 -6.76 0.01 -2.19
CA LEU A 69 -6.46 0.06 -3.62
C LEU A 69 -6.27 -1.34 -4.21
N ARG A 70 -5.64 -2.27 -3.49
CA ARG A 70 -5.53 -3.67 -3.92
C ARG A 70 -6.89 -4.32 -4.08
N ASP A 71 -7.78 -4.16 -3.10
CA ASP A 71 -9.14 -4.71 -3.15
C ASP A 71 -9.94 -4.08 -4.29
N PHE A 72 -9.82 -2.76 -4.45
CA PHE A 72 -10.43 -2.04 -5.57
C PHE A 72 -9.95 -2.55 -6.93
N MET A 73 -8.63 -2.72 -7.12
CA MET A 73 -8.06 -3.19 -8.38
C MET A 73 -8.39 -4.66 -8.67
N ALA A 74 -8.55 -5.49 -7.64
CA ALA A 74 -9.04 -6.86 -7.80
C ALA A 74 -10.49 -6.88 -8.33
N ASN A 75 -11.36 -6.03 -7.78
CA ASN A 75 -12.74 -5.90 -8.28
C ASN A 75 -12.77 -5.30 -9.69
N PHE A 76 -11.98 -4.26 -9.94
CA PHE A 76 -11.86 -3.64 -11.26
C PHE A 76 -11.42 -4.65 -12.33
N SER A 77 -10.45 -5.52 -11.99
CA SER A 77 -10.01 -6.61 -12.85
C SER A 77 -11.16 -7.52 -13.29
N VAL A 78 -12.01 -7.92 -12.34
CA VAL A 78 -13.19 -8.75 -12.62
C VAL A 78 -14.20 -8.01 -13.49
N THR A 79 -14.54 -6.77 -13.15
CA THR A 79 -15.51 -5.95 -13.88
C THR A 79 -15.11 -5.74 -15.34
N MET A 80 -13.82 -5.52 -15.59
CA MET A 80 -13.31 -5.23 -16.93
C MET A 80 -12.98 -6.49 -17.74
N ASP A 81 -13.01 -7.69 -17.13
CA ASP A 81 -12.47 -8.93 -17.71
C ASP A 81 -10.98 -8.79 -18.11
N GLN A 82 -10.18 -8.21 -17.20
CA GLN A 82 -8.75 -7.96 -17.39
C GLN A 82 -7.99 -8.31 -16.12
N SER A 83 -6.78 -8.89 -16.21
CA SER A 83 -6.02 -9.28 -15.02
C SER A 83 -4.97 -8.23 -14.66
N TYR A 84 -5.32 -7.28 -13.78
CA TYR A 84 -4.35 -6.30 -13.28
C TYR A 84 -3.52 -6.84 -12.11
N LYS A 85 -2.21 -6.64 -12.18
CA LYS A 85 -1.25 -6.95 -11.11
C LYS A 85 -0.56 -5.68 -10.60
N GLU A 86 -0.20 -5.66 -9.33
CA GLU A 86 0.59 -4.59 -8.73
C GLU A 86 2.08 -4.76 -9.05
N TYR A 87 2.75 -3.65 -9.35
CA TYR A 87 4.18 -3.56 -9.63
C TYR A 87 4.82 -2.49 -8.74
N SER A 88 6.14 -2.55 -8.58
CA SER A 88 6.89 -1.70 -7.65
C SER A 88 8.28 -1.37 -8.19
N GLN A 89 9.03 -0.50 -7.50
CA GLN A 89 10.40 -0.14 -7.89
C GLN A 89 11.37 -1.33 -7.99
N THR A 90 11.03 -2.47 -7.38
CA THR A 90 11.84 -3.70 -7.38
C THR A 90 11.19 -4.83 -8.16
N ASN A 91 10.01 -4.61 -8.73
CA ASN A 91 9.26 -5.60 -9.51
C ASN A 91 8.54 -4.89 -10.64
N ASP A 92 9.16 -4.89 -11.81
CA ASP A 92 8.65 -4.18 -12.98
C ASP A 92 7.64 -4.99 -13.78
N VAL A 93 6.76 -4.27 -14.47
CA VAL A 93 6.02 -4.78 -15.61
C VAL A 93 6.82 -4.58 -16.89
N ASP A 94 6.78 -5.56 -17.80
CA ASP A 94 7.29 -5.43 -19.17
C ASP A 94 6.22 -4.84 -20.10
N LEU A 95 6.37 -3.55 -20.41
CA LEU A 95 5.61 -2.87 -21.46
C LEU A 95 6.46 -2.77 -22.73
N TYR A 96 6.38 -3.81 -23.58
CA TYR A 96 7.01 -3.86 -24.90
C TYR A 96 8.55 -3.70 -24.87
N GLY A 97 9.20 -4.26 -23.86
CA GLY A 97 10.63 -4.18 -23.60
C GLY A 97 11.01 -3.10 -22.59
N VAL A 98 10.06 -2.27 -22.13
CA VAL A 98 10.29 -1.23 -21.11
C VAL A 98 9.82 -1.72 -19.75
N GLY A 99 10.75 -1.88 -18.81
CA GLY A 99 10.47 -2.24 -17.42
C GLY A 99 9.94 -1.06 -16.60
N LEU A 100 8.68 -1.10 -16.18
CA LEU A 100 8.05 -0.01 -15.41
C LEU A 100 7.68 -0.46 -13.99
N PRO A 101 7.86 0.42 -12.98
CA PRO A 101 8.25 1.83 -13.08
C PRO A 101 9.76 2.10 -13.10
N SER A 102 10.65 1.10 -13.01
CA SER A 102 12.09 1.36 -12.83
C SER A 102 12.71 2.21 -13.95
N ALA A 103 12.30 2.00 -15.20
CA ALA A 103 12.85 2.73 -16.35
C ALA A 103 12.68 4.25 -16.23
N VAL A 104 11.55 4.71 -15.69
CA VAL A 104 11.26 6.13 -15.50
C VAL A 104 11.82 6.67 -14.18
N LEU A 105 11.89 5.83 -13.14
CA LEU A 105 12.48 6.22 -11.85
C LEU A 105 14.01 6.34 -11.90
N SER A 106 14.66 5.55 -12.77
CA SER A 106 16.11 5.60 -13.00
C SER A 106 16.53 6.68 -13.99
N GLY A 107 15.59 7.25 -14.75
CA GLY A 107 15.86 8.24 -15.79
C GLY A 107 16.30 7.64 -17.14
N ASN A 108 16.24 6.31 -17.30
CA ASN A 108 16.46 5.66 -18.61
C ASN A 108 15.38 6.06 -19.63
N TRP A 109 14.15 6.24 -19.15
CA TRP A 109 13.04 6.84 -19.86
C TRP A 109 12.57 8.07 -19.10
N THR A 110 12.05 9.06 -19.81
CA THR A 110 11.44 10.23 -19.19
C THR A 110 9.93 10.13 -19.31
N MET A 111 9.21 10.11 -18.18
CA MET A 111 7.76 10.23 -18.23
C MET A 111 7.37 11.58 -18.81
N ALA A 112 6.42 11.61 -19.74
CA ALA A 112 5.90 12.84 -20.32
C ALA A 112 4.37 12.90 -20.27
N ILE A 113 3.82 14.05 -19.86
CA ILE A 113 2.38 14.35 -19.87
C ILE A 113 2.18 15.56 -20.79
N ASN A 114 1.23 15.50 -21.72
CA ASN A 114 0.99 16.56 -22.70
C ASN A 114 2.28 16.99 -23.45
N ASN A 115 3.11 16.01 -23.82
CA ASN A 115 4.39 16.21 -24.49
C ASN A 115 5.41 17.05 -23.68
N GLN A 116 5.22 17.18 -22.37
CA GLN A 116 6.16 17.83 -21.46
C GLN A 116 6.76 16.79 -20.52
N PRO A 117 8.09 16.78 -20.33
CA PRO A 117 8.74 15.86 -19.41
C PRO A 117 8.35 16.16 -17.98
N VAL A 118 8.15 15.11 -17.19
CA VAL A 118 7.71 15.17 -15.81
C VAL A 118 8.61 14.29 -14.95
N SER A 119 9.15 14.88 -13.88
CA SER A 119 9.88 14.12 -12.86
C SER A 119 8.90 13.50 -11.87
N ILE A 120 9.10 12.20 -11.60
CA ILE A 120 8.33 11.45 -10.62
C ILE A 120 9.26 10.85 -9.57
N VAL A 121 8.74 10.65 -8.35
CA VAL A 121 9.41 9.85 -7.33
C VAL A 121 8.43 8.84 -6.77
N TRP A 122 8.94 7.69 -6.37
CA TRP A 122 8.13 6.76 -5.59
C TRP A 122 7.94 7.28 -4.17
N SER A 123 6.75 7.13 -3.62
CA SER A 123 6.42 7.59 -2.28
C SER A 123 5.57 6.56 -1.53
N GLU A 124 6.00 6.22 -0.32
CA GLU A 124 5.23 5.37 0.60
C GLU A 124 4.14 6.17 1.34
N THR A 125 4.28 7.50 1.40
CA THR A 125 3.39 8.40 2.16
C THR A 125 2.54 9.31 1.30
N GLY A 126 2.82 9.39 -0.01
CA GLY A 126 2.14 10.31 -0.91
C GLY A 126 2.51 11.78 -0.69
N GLU A 127 3.49 12.03 0.17
CA GLU A 127 3.95 13.35 0.60
C GLU A 127 5.43 13.52 0.28
N GLY A 128 5.87 14.75 0.02
CA GLY A 128 7.26 15.06 -0.28
C GLY A 128 7.41 16.40 -0.98
N THR A 129 8.64 16.75 -1.34
CA THR A 129 8.97 17.99 -2.05
C THR A 129 8.82 17.88 -3.57
N ALA A 130 8.74 16.66 -4.11
CA ALA A 130 8.50 16.43 -5.52
C ALA A 130 7.01 16.59 -5.85
N THR A 131 6.73 17.16 -7.01
CA THR A 131 5.35 17.43 -7.45
C THR A 131 4.56 16.15 -7.72
N HIS A 132 5.21 15.07 -8.17
CA HIS A 132 4.55 13.84 -8.60
C HIS A 132 5.00 12.66 -7.73
N GLN A 133 4.15 12.30 -6.77
CA GLN A 133 4.38 11.19 -5.85
C GLN A 133 3.70 9.93 -6.40
N LEU A 134 4.47 9.03 -7.03
CA LEU A 134 3.99 7.72 -7.48
C LEU A 134 3.83 6.79 -6.28
N VAL A 135 2.59 6.35 -6.01
CA VAL A 135 2.27 5.54 -4.82
C VAL A 135 1.94 4.08 -5.14
N ALA A 136 1.53 3.80 -6.38
CA ALA A 136 1.27 2.44 -6.87
C ALA A 136 1.31 2.37 -8.40
N VAL A 137 1.61 1.18 -8.92
CA VAL A 137 1.59 0.84 -10.35
C VAL A 137 0.78 -0.43 -10.54
N TYR A 138 -0.13 -0.43 -11.51
CA TYR A 138 -0.88 -1.62 -11.91
C TYR A 138 -0.84 -1.82 -13.41
N SER A 139 -0.81 -3.07 -13.86
CA SER A 139 -0.85 -3.38 -15.28
C SER A 139 -1.47 -4.74 -15.57
N ASP A 140 -2.12 -4.83 -16.72
CA ASP A 140 -2.67 -6.05 -17.31
C ASP A 140 -1.77 -6.67 -18.40
N ALA A 141 -0.57 -6.11 -18.60
CA ALA A 141 0.38 -6.43 -19.66
C ALA A 141 0.79 -7.91 -19.77
N ASP A 142 0.78 -8.63 -18.65
CA ASP A 142 1.10 -10.07 -18.60
C ASP A 142 0.06 -10.94 -19.31
N THR A 143 -1.17 -10.44 -19.40
CA THR A 143 -2.32 -11.23 -19.87
C THR A 143 -2.95 -10.66 -21.13
N GLN A 144 -2.81 -9.35 -21.37
CA GLN A 144 -3.40 -8.73 -22.54
C GLN A 144 -2.62 -9.01 -23.83
N PRO A 145 -3.33 -9.06 -24.98
CA PRO A 145 -2.71 -9.11 -26.30
C PRO A 145 -1.69 -7.97 -26.50
N TYR A 146 -0.71 -8.21 -27.38
CA TYR A 146 0.45 -7.34 -27.62
C TYR A 146 0.15 -5.87 -27.99
N LEU A 147 -1.08 -5.47 -28.28
CA LEU A 147 -1.41 -4.05 -28.55
C LEU A 147 -2.53 -3.53 -27.65
N LYS A 148 -2.83 -4.26 -26.58
CA LYS A 148 -3.93 -3.96 -25.65
C LYS A 148 -3.46 -3.89 -24.20
N LYS A 149 -2.15 -3.76 -23.98
CA LYS A 149 -1.56 -3.65 -22.64
C LYS A 149 -1.73 -2.23 -22.11
N HIS A 150 -2.01 -2.11 -20.82
CA HIS A 150 -2.15 -0.84 -20.09
C HIS A 150 -1.23 -0.85 -18.88
N VAL A 151 -0.56 0.26 -18.63
CA VAL A 151 0.14 0.51 -17.36
C VAL A 151 -0.46 1.74 -16.73
N TYR A 152 -1.02 1.58 -15.54
CA TYR A 152 -1.60 2.65 -14.74
C TYR A 152 -0.64 3.08 -13.63
N PHE A 153 -0.38 4.38 -13.58
CA PHE A 153 0.35 5.02 -12.50
C PHE A 153 -0.61 5.80 -11.61
N PHE A 154 -0.66 5.43 -10.33
CA PHE A 154 -1.45 6.09 -9.31
C PHE A 154 -0.57 7.11 -8.59
N MET A 155 -0.86 8.39 -8.75
CA MET A 155 -0.02 9.48 -8.25
C MET A 155 -0.79 10.45 -7.38
N ILE A 156 -0.08 11.03 -6.41
CA ILE A 156 -0.56 12.19 -5.67
C ILE A 156 0.24 13.40 -6.14
N GLU A 157 -0.46 14.37 -6.72
CA GLU A 157 0.12 15.60 -7.25
C GLU A 157 -0.42 16.80 -6.49
N ASN A 158 0.44 17.47 -5.71
CA ASN A 158 0.03 18.59 -4.86
C ASN A 158 -1.22 18.22 -4.04
N GLU A 159 -1.18 17.07 -3.37
CA GLU A 159 -2.27 16.49 -2.58
C GLU A 159 -3.51 16.01 -3.38
N ILE A 160 -3.49 16.14 -4.72
CA ILE A 160 -4.58 15.71 -5.60
C ILE A 160 -4.29 14.32 -6.16
N PRO A 161 -5.12 13.29 -5.87
CA PRO A 161 -4.95 11.97 -6.46
C PRO A 161 -5.31 11.98 -7.95
N LYS A 162 -4.39 11.48 -8.79
CA LYS A 162 -4.57 11.31 -10.23
C LYS A 162 -4.11 9.93 -10.67
N VAL A 163 -4.74 9.43 -11.73
CA VAL A 163 -4.38 8.16 -12.35
C VAL A 163 -4.00 8.42 -13.79
N TYR A 164 -2.79 8.03 -14.16
CA TYR A 164 -2.27 8.13 -15.51
C TYR A 164 -2.18 6.77 -16.15
N VAL A 165 -2.30 6.72 -17.47
CA VAL A 165 -2.19 5.50 -18.26
C VAL A 165 -1.22 5.69 -19.41
N THR A 166 -0.42 4.66 -19.67
CA THR A 166 0.32 4.53 -20.93
C THR A 166 0.01 3.20 -21.60
N GLN A 167 -0.02 3.25 -22.92
CA GLN A 167 -0.11 2.10 -23.83
C GLN A 167 0.92 2.24 -24.95
N GLN A 168 1.89 3.15 -24.79
CA GLN A 168 2.87 3.47 -25.81
C GLN A 168 3.67 2.21 -26.16
N ASN A 169 3.72 1.91 -27.46
CA ASN A 169 4.34 0.71 -28.00
C ASN A 169 5.48 1.01 -28.98
N GLN A 170 5.85 2.27 -29.15
CA GLN A 170 6.95 2.73 -29.99
C GLN A 170 7.81 3.70 -29.19
N GLY A 171 9.12 3.70 -29.44
CA GLY A 171 10.00 4.74 -28.93
C GLY A 171 9.86 6.06 -29.69
N ASN A 172 10.58 7.07 -29.21
CA ASN A 172 10.77 8.37 -29.86
C ASN A 172 12.22 8.83 -29.64
N GLU A 173 12.62 9.91 -30.30
CA GLU A 173 14.00 10.41 -30.28
C GLU A 173 14.40 10.93 -28.89
N GLU A 174 13.42 11.33 -28.07
CA GLU A 174 13.60 11.91 -26.75
C GLU A 174 13.60 10.88 -25.61
N ASN A 175 13.37 9.60 -25.90
CA ASN A 175 13.10 8.54 -24.90
C ASN A 175 11.98 8.93 -23.92
N TYR A 176 10.95 9.60 -24.43
CA TYR A 176 9.75 9.95 -23.69
C TYR A 176 8.79 8.77 -23.65
N LEU A 177 8.35 8.43 -22.44
CA LEU A 177 7.22 7.55 -22.24
C LEU A 177 6.00 8.41 -21.93
N HIS A 178 5.11 8.53 -22.91
CA HIS A 178 3.93 9.37 -22.84
C HIS A 178 2.84 8.70 -22.00
N PHE A 179 2.32 9.47 -21.05
CA PHE A 179 1.17 9.14 -20.23
C PHE A 179 0.06 10.14 -20.45
N ASN A 180 -1.18 9.64 -20.44
CA ASN A 180 -2.39 10.46 -20.44
C ASN A 180 -3.11 10.30 -19.12
N LEU A 181 -3.83 11.33 -18.68
CA LEU A 181 -4.77 11.17 -17.58
C LEU A 181 -5.81 10.11 -17.98
N THR A 182 -6.13 9.17 -17.09
CA THR A 182 -7.08 8.12 -17.43
C THR A 182 -8.48 8.70 -17.71
N GLU A 183 -9.09 8.23 -18.79
CA GLU A 183 -10.49 8.54 -19.07
C GLU A 183 -11.43 7.67 -18.22
N ASN A 184 -10.96 6.54 -17.70
CA ASN A 184 -11.75 5.61 -16.89
C ASN A 184 -12.23 6.28 -15.59
N ALA A 185 -13.54 6.51 -15.50
CA ALA A 185 -14.14 7.19 -14.36
C ALA A 185 -14.06 6.37 -13.07
N GLU A 186 -14.11 5.04 -13.15
CA GLU A 186 -14.02 4.16 -11.97
C GLU A 186 -12.63 4.27 -11.33
N LEU A 187 -11.56 4.23 -12.12
CA LEU A 187 -10.19 4.40 -11.60
C LEU A 187 -9.98 5.79 -10.96
N LYS A 188 -10.44 6.86 -11.63
CA LYS A 188 -10.36 8.24 -11.09
C LYS A 188 -11.09 8.37 -9.76
N ASN A 189 -12.34 7.93 -9.72
CA ASN A 189 -13.20 8.10 -8.56
C ASN A 189 -12.78 7.17 -7.43
N GLY A 190 -12.48 5.90 -7.73
CA GLY A 190 -12.05 4.90 -6.77
C GLY A 190 -10.77 5.32 -6.05
N PHE A 191 -9.74 5.71 -6.81
CA PHE A 191 -8.49 6.17 -6.20
C PHE A 191 -8.68 7.46 -5.40
N SER A 192 -9.46 8.41 -5.92
CA SER A 192 -9.77 9.64 -5.19
C SER A 192 -10.50 9.38 -3.87
N SER A 193 -11.48 8.46 -3.85
CA SER A 193 -12.17 8.07 -2.62
C SER A 193 -11.23 7.42 -1.62
N ILE A 194 -10.36 6.51 -2.07
CA ILE A 194 -9.38 5.82 -1.21
C ILE A 194 -8.42 6.82 -0.56
N VAL A 195 -7.84 7.74 -1.34
CA VAL A 195 -6.90 8.75 -0.80
C VAL A 195 -7.60 9.68 0.20
N ASN A 196 -8.85 10.06 -0.08
CA ASN A 196 -9.64 10.95 0.76
C ASN A 196 -10.38 10.26 1.92
N GLY A 197 -10.29 8.93 2.04
CA GLY A 197 -10.98 8.16 3.09
C GLY A 197 -12.52 8.19 3.00
N LYS A 198 -13.07 8.17 1.78
CA LYS A 198 -14.52 8.24 1.51
C LYS A 198 -15.13 6.90 1.16
#